data_AF-A0A8H7VWA7-F1
#
_entry.id   AF-A0A8H7VWA7-F1
#
_cell.length_a   1.000
_cell.length_b   1.000
_cell.length_c   1.000
_cell.angle_alpha   90.00
_cell.angle_beta   90.00
_cell.angle_gamma   90.00
#
_symmetry.space_group_name_H-M   'P 1'
#
loop_
_entity.id
_entity.type
_entity.pdbx_description
1 polymer ?
#
loop_
_entity_poly.entity_id
_entity_poly.type
_entity_poly.pdbx_seq_one_letter_code
_entity_poly.pdbx_strand_id
1 'polypeptide(L)'
;MLESFPLNDLGETIKEDDLKSRYILPILQSLFDNLDDENTVFFKVTNENNAECKQKGFNVSHRRPDGQFRQKAEHKNFITIGYMEAKPESESKNYDACMQDLFRLATFGKNAIDIYYLKSTLLIQAIGPTFTFYLLQKKSEDIYSMVELDKLNFPMNINQIPAIFGYLDRITVIVEIFKKYVRDQCSDINDNERFRKTMRSPTIRSLTGKA
;
A
#
# COMPACT_ATOMS: atom_id res chain seq x y z
N MET A 1 10.51 15.95 1.05
CA MET A 1 10.09 15.57 2.42
C MET A 1 10.17 16.73 3.41
N LEU A 2 11.32 17.41 3.56
CA LEU A 2 11.47 18.47 4.57
C LEU A 2 10.58 19.69 4.33
N GLU A 3 10.44 20.11 3.07
CA GLU A 3 9.67 21.31 2.68
C GLU A 3 8.16 21.17 2.87
N SER A 4 7.64 19.94 2.96
CA SER A 4 6.21 19.66 3.14
C SER A 4 5.74 19.69 4.60
N PHE A 5 6.69 19.60 5.55
CA PHE A 5 6.37 19.43 6.97
C PHE A 5 6.25 20.79 7.67
N PRO A 6 5.28 20.94 8.58
CA PRO A 6 5.20 22.15 9.37
C PRO A 6 6.38 22.20 10.37
N LEU A 7 6.83 23.41 10.69
CA LEU A 7 7.91 23.63 11.66
C LEU A 7 7.50 23.14 13.05
N ASN A 8 6.27 23.46 13.45
CA ASN A 8 5.68 23.11 14.74
C ASN A 8 4.34 22.40 14.51
N ASP A 9 3.78 21.84 15.58
CA ASP A 9 2.39 21.37 15.57
C ASP A 9 1.45 22.54 15.18
N LEU A 10 0.50 22.26 14.30
CA LEU A 10 -0.49 23.23 13.84
C LEU A 10 -1.59 23.46 14.89
N GLY A 11 -1.68 22.60 15.91
CA GLY A 11 -2.68 22.72 16.97
C GLY A 11 -4.10 22.35 16.52
N GLU A 12 -4.25 21.83 15.31
CA GLU A 12 -5.51 21.37 14.74
C GLU A 12 -5.53 19.84 14.60
N THR A 13 -6.73 19.27 14.65
CA THR A 13 -6.89 17.83 14.40
C THR A 13 -6.62 17.52 12.93
N ILE A 14 -5.62 16.67 12.68
CA ILE A 14 -5.24 16.26 11.33
C ILE A 14 -6.34 15.36 10.75
N LYS A 15 -6.96 15.83 9.66
CA LYS A 15 -7.97 15.07 8.92
C LYS A 15 -7.31 14.10 7.94
N GLU A 16 -8.08 13.15 7.43
CA GLU A 16 -7.58 12.08 6.56
C GLU A 16 -6.90 12.60 5.29
N ASP A 17 -7.46 13.61 4.62
CA ASP A 17 -6.89 14.16 3.39
C ASP A 17 -5.58 14.91 3.63
N ASP A 18 -5.49 15.65 4.75
CA ASP A 18 -4.24 16.29 5.17
C ASP A 18 -3.19 15.25 5.56
N LEU A 19 -3.59 14.20 6.28
CA LEU A 19 -2.73 13.07 6.62
C LEU A 19 -2.10 12.47 5.35
N LYS A 20 -2.93 12.16 4.35
CA LYS A 20 -2.51 11.55 3.08
C LYS A 20 -1.58 12.47 2.29
N SER A 21 -1.99 13.72 2.07
CA SER A 21 -1.33 14.63 1.13
C SER A 21 -0.10 15.35 1.71
N ARG A 22 -0.17 15.78 2.98
CA ARG A 22 0.90 16.58 3.61
C ARG A 22 1.98 15.73 4.28
N TYR A 23 1.62 14.56 4.80
CA TYR A 23 2.53 13.75 5.61
C TYR A 23 2.90 12.43 4.92
N ILE A 24 1.90 11.59 4.60
CA ILE A 24 2.17 10.25 4.04
C ILE A 24 2.84 10.33 2.67
N LEU A 25 2.26 11.10 1.74
CA LEU A 25 2.76 11.23 0.37
C LEU A 25 4.27 11.57 0.31
N PRO A 26 4.77 12.67 0.93
CA PRO A 26 6.18 13.01 0.85
C PRO A 26 7.11 12.00 1.54
N ILE A 27 6.65 11.29 2.59
CA ILE A 27 7.43 10.21 3.21
C ILE A 27 7.57 9.05 2.22
N LEU A 28 6.46 8.52 1.73
CA LEU A 28 6.48 7.32 0.88
C LEU A 28 7.19 7.58 -0.45
N GLN A 29 7.00 8.76 -1.05
CA GLN A 29 7.74 9.13 -2.26
C GLN A 29 9.25 9.19 -1.99
N SER A 30 9.68 9.75 -0.85
CA SER A 30 11.11 9.81 -0.51
C SER A 30 11.75 8.43 -0.28
N LEU A 31 10.97 7.44 0.16
CA LEU A 31 11.46 6.10 0.46
C LEU A 31 11.46 5.17 -0.76
N PHE A 32 10.47 5.31 -1.65
CA PHE A 32 10.15 4.28 -2.63
C PHE A 32 10.10 4.76 -4.08
N ASP A 33 9.99 6.07 -4.35
CA ASP A 33 9.98 6.55 -5.73
C ASP A 33 11.36 6.33 -6.38
N ASN A 34 11.31 5.91 -7.64
CA ASN A 34 12.45 5.75 -8.52
C ASN A 34 12.02 6.23 -9.91
N LEU A 35 12.01 7.54 -10.11
CA LEU A 35 11.48 8.17 -11.33
C LEU A 35 12.49 8.19 -12.49
N ASP A 36 13.78 8.18 -12.16
CA ASP A 36 14.88 8.41 -13.11
C ASP A 36 15.45 7.10 -13.70
N ASP A 37 14.80 5.97 -13.44
CA ASP A 37 15.23 4.63 -13.85
C ASP A 37 14.26 4.03 -14.88
N GLU A 38 14.75 3.10 -15.70
CA GLU A 38 13.94 2.34 -16.66
C GLU A 38 12.82 1.55 -15.95
N ASN A 39 13.12 1.02 -14.76
CA ASN A 39 12.17 0.37 -13.87
C ASN A 39 11.45 1.40 -12.98
N THR A 40 10.81 2.38 -13.63
CA THR A 40 10.14 3.49 -12.97
C THR A 40 9.13 3.00 -11.94
N VAL A 41 9.30 3.43 -10.69
CA VAL A 41 8.35 3.20 -9.59
C VAL A 41 7.94 4.52 -9.00
N PHE A 42 6.65 4.70 -8.72
CA PHE A 42 6.18 5.86 -7.97
C PHE A 42 4.98 5.55 -7.10
N PHE A 43 4.89 6.24 -5.97
CA PHE A 43 3.73 6.27 -5.11
C PHE A 43 2.82 7.45 -5.45
N LYS A 44 1.50 7.23 -5.42
CA LYS A 44 0.52 8.31 -5.46
C LYS A 44 -0.64 8.06 -4.50
N VAL A 45 -1.13 9.13 -3.89
CA VAL A 45 -2.46 9.16 -3.27
C VAL A 45 -3.51 9.20 -4.39
N THR A 46 -4.65 8.53 -4.20
CA THR A 46 -5.68 8.43 -5.23
C THR A 46 -7.08 8.47 -4.62
N ASN A 47 -8.04 8.99 -5.40
CA ASN A 47 -9.47 8.88 -5.13
C ASN A 47 -10.18 8.20 -6.32
N GLU A 48 -9.44 7.38 -7.06
CA GLU A 48 -9.94 6.63 -8.21
C GLU A 48 -10.18 5.17 -7.84
N ASN A 49 -11.09 4.52 -8.57
CA ASN A 49 -11.24 3.08 -8.46
C ASN A 49 -9.92 2.41 -8.86
N ASN A 50 -9.57 1.34 -8.16
CA ASN A 50 -8.36 0.59 -8.45
C ASN A 50 -8.38 0.06 -9.90
N ALA A 51 -7.22 0.11 -10.58
CA ALA A 51 -7.13 -0.16 -12.02
C ALA A 51 -7.58 -1.58 -12.38
N GLU A 52 -7.47 -2.49 -11.42
CA GLU A 52 -7.83 -3.90 -11.50
C GLU A 52 -9.33 -4.10 -11.75
N CYS A 53 -10.18 -3.16 -11.32
CA CYS A 53 -11.62 -3.21 -11.61
C CYS A 53 -11.96 -3.09 -13.10
N LYS A 54 -11.05 -2.56 -13.91
CA LYS A 54 -11.26 -2.38 -15.34
C LYS A 54 -10.81 -3.59 -16.16
N GLN A 55 -10.19 -4.59 -15.52
CA GLN A 55 -9.64 -5.77 -16.19
C GLN A 55 -10.74 -6.78 -16.53
N LYS A 56 -10.91 -7.06 -17.83
CA LYS A 56 -11.89 -8.04 -18.32
C LYS A 56 -11.50 -9.43 -17.85
N GLY A 57 -12.47 -10.22 -17.37
CA GLY A 57 -12.26 -11.58 -16.89
C GLY A 57 -12.06 -11.70 -15.37
N PHE A 58 -11.84 -10.58 -14.68
CA PHE A 58 -11.78 -10.53 -13.22
C PHE A 58 -12.98 -9.76 -12.66
N ASN A 59 -13.58 -10.26 -11.57
CA ASN A 59 -14.68 -9.60 -10.89
C ASN A 59 -14.17 -9.04 -9.57
N VAL A 60 -13.62 -7.83 -9.64
CA VAL A 60 -13.03 -7.10 -8.50
C VAL A 60 -14.00 -6.03 -8.02
N SER A 61 -14.05 -5.81 -6.70
CA SER A 61 -14.89 -4.78 -6.10
C SER A 61 -14.43 -3.37 -6.49
N HIS A 62 -15.36 -2.50 -6.93
CA HIS A 62 -15.14 -1.09 -7.27
C HIS A 62 -14.79 -0.18 -6.07
N ARG A 63 -13.89 -0.63 -5.20
CA ARG A 63 -13.38 0.14 -4.08
C ARG A 63 -12.15 0.96 -4.49
N ARG A 64 -11.85 1.97 -3.69
CA ARG A 64 -10.77 2.93 -3.94
C ARG A 64 -9.74 2.79 -2.83
N PRO A 65 -8.47 2.45 -3.13
CA PRO A 65 -7.40 2.57 -2.16
C PRO A 65 -7.11 4.06 -1.94
N ASP A 66 -6.58 4.41 -0.77
CA ASP A 66 -6.11 5.78 -0.52
C ASP A 66 -4.81 6.08 -1.25
N GLY A 67 -3.96 5.07 -1.45
CA GLY A 67 -2.73 5.20 -2.22
C GLY A 67 -2.33 3.92 -2.93
N GLN A 68 -1.49 4.06 -3.95
CA GLN A 68 -0.99 2.94 -4.74
C GLN A 68 0.44 3.18 -5.22
N PHE A 69 1.23 2.10 -5.24
CA PHE A 69 2.55 2.05 -5.86
C PHE A 69 2.41 1.55 -7.29
N ARG A 70 2.92 2.32 -8.24
CA ARG A 70 2.86 2.01 -9.68
C ARG A 70 4.25 1.71 -10.18
N GLN A 71 4.37 0.63 -10.96
CA GLN A 71 5.60 0.26 -11.64
C GLN A 71 5.36 0.17 -13.14
N LYS A 72 6.32 0.68 -13.92
CA LYS A 72 6.31 0.54 -15.37
C LYS A 72 6.64 -0.91 -15.75
N ALA A 73 5.72 -1.59 -16.43
CA ALA A 73 5.97 -2.93 -16.98
C ALA A 73 6.61 -2.84 -18.38
N GLU A 74 7.19 -3.95 -18.84
CA GLU A 74 7.92 -4.08 -20.12
C GLU A 74 7.13 -3.56 -21.34
N HIS A 75 5.80 -3.56 -21.28
CA HIS A 75 4.90 -3.09 -22.35
C HIS A 75 4.41 -1.63 -22.18
N LYS A 76 5.16 -0.79 -21.47
CA LYS A 76 4.87 0.65 -21.22
C LYS A 76 3.57 0.95 -20.45
N ASN A 77 2.87 -0.07 -19.95
CA ASN A 77 1.73 0.12 -19.06
C ASN A 77 2.19 0.08 -17.61
N PHE A 78 1.62 0.95 -16.77
CA PHE A 78 1.86 0.90 -15.34
C PHE A 78 0.97 -0.16 -14.70
N ILE A 79 1.57 -1.07 -13.94
CA ILE A 79 0.88 -2.02 -13.06
C ILE A 79 0.90 -1.52 -11.62
N THR A 80 0.01 -2.05 -10.78
CA THR A 80 -0.01 -1.73 -9.35
C THR A 80 0.74 -2.81 -8.58
N ILE A 81 1.74 -2.42 -7.80
CA ILE A 81 2.60 -3.35 -7.03
C ILE A 81 2.47 -3.18 -5.51
N GLY A 82 1.61 -2.27 -5.07
CA GLY A 82 1.34 -2.06 -3.66
C GLY A 82 0.24 -1.03 -3.42
N TYR A 83 -0.25 -1.00 -2.19
CA TYR A 83 -1.37 -0.13 -1.77
C TYR A 83 -1.14 0.47 -0.41
N MET A 84 -1.90 1.55 -0.14
CA MET A 84 -1.95 2.21 1.15
C MET A 84 -3.40 2.53 1.51
N GLU A 85 -3.75 2.36 2.79
CA GLU A 85 -4.98 2.85 3.43
C GLU A 85 -4.60 3.72 4.63
N ALA A 86 -5.28 4.86 4.79
CA ALA A 86 -4.98 5.84 5.83
C ALA A 86 -6.19 6.14 6.70
N LYS A 87 -5.94 6.31 8.00
CA LYS A 87 -6.91 6.84 8.96
C LYS A 87 -6.27 7.91 9.84
N PRO A 88 -6.99 8.99 10.18
CA PRO A 88 -6.48 9.98 11.13
C PRO A 88 -6.33 9.37 12.52
N GLU A 89 -5.44 9.95 13.33
CA GLU A 89 -5.18 9.50 14.72
C GLU A 89 -6.46 9.50 15.57
N SER A 90 -7.42 10.39 15.28
CA SER A 90 -8.72 10.43 15.96
C SER A 90 -9.52 9.14 15.83
N GLU A 91 -9.27 8.36 14.78
CA GLU A 91 -9.93 7.06 14.53
C GLU A 91 -9.12 5.87 15.06
N SER A 92 -7.99 6.08 15.73
CA SER A 92 -7.11 4.97 16.19
C SER A 92 -7.78 4.00 17.17
N LYS A 93 -8.84 4.46 17.86
CA LYS A 93 -9.68 3.65 18.76
C LYS A 93 -10.90 3.02 18.07
N ASN A 94 -11.15 3.35 16.80
CA ASN A 94 -12.21 2.75 16.01
C ASN A 94 -11.71 1.46 15.35
N TYR A 95 -11.52 0.42 16.17
CA TYR A 95 -10.93 -0.85 15.74
C TYR A 95 -11.67 -1.50 14.57
N ASP A 96 -13.00 -1.37 14.52
CA ASP A 96 -13.82 -1.89 13.43
C ASP A 96 -13.48 -1.21 12.10
N ALA A 97 -13.38 0.12 12.09
CA ALA A 97 -12.99 0.87 10.89
C ALA A 97 -11.56 0.53 10.45
N CYS A 98 -10.60 0.54 11.38
CA CYS A 98 -9.21 0.20 11.08
C CYS A 98 -9.06 -1.25 10.57
N MET A 99 -9.82 -2.20 11.11
CA MET A 99 -9.80 -3.59 10.66
C MET A 99 -10.42 -3.74 9.27
N GLN A 100 -11.51 -3.01 8.98
CA GLN A 100 -12.11 -3.00 7.64
C GLN A 100 -11.14 -2.47 6.58
N ASP A 101 -10.35 -1.45 6.90
CA ASP A 101 -9.31 -0.95 6.02
C ASP A 101 -8.18 -1.95 5.81
N LEU A 102 -7.74 -2.65 6.88
CA LEU A 102 -6.73 -3.69 6.76
C LEU A 102 -7.20 -4.84 5.85
N PHE A 103 -8.44 -5.29 6.01
CA PHE A 103 -9.03 -6.34 5.16
C PHE A 103 -9.14 -5.88 3.70
N ARG A 104 -9.55 -4.62 3.49
CA ARG A 104 -9.64 -4.00 2.17
C ARG A 104 -8.26 -3.91 1.52
N LEU A 105 -7.25 -3.50 2.27
CA LEU A 105 -5.86 -3.42 1.85
C LEU A 105 -5.31 -4.80 1.41
N ALA A 106 -5.54 -5.84 2.21
CA ALA A 106 -5.18 -7.22 1.86
C ALA A 106 -5.86 -7.69 0.56
N THR A 107 -7.13 -7.34 0.39
CA THR A 107 -7.91 -7.67 -0.81
C THR A 107 -7.33 -6.98 -2.05
N PHE A 108 -6.94 -5.70 -1.96
CA PHE A 108 -6.30 -5.00 -3.07
C PHE A 108 -4.98 -5.66 -3.47
N GLY A 109 -4.10 -5.93 -2.50
CA GLY A 109 -2.83 -6.61 -2.76
C GLY A 109 -3.01 -7.97 -3.43
N LYS A 110 -3.95 -8.79 -2.93
CA LYS A 110 -4.26 -10.10 -3.51
C LYS A 110 -4.72 -9.98 -4.97
N ASN A 111 -5.62 -9.04 -5.24
CA ASN A 111 -6.14 -8.85 -6.59
C ASN A 111 -5.04 -8.38 -7.55
N ALA A 112 -4.13 -7.50 -7.12
CA ALA A 112 -2.97 -7.11 -7.92
C ALA A 112 -2.04 -8.30 -8.21
N ILE A 113 -1.78 -9.15 -7.21
CA ILE A 113 -1.03 -10.41 -7.40
C ILE A 113 -1.68 -11.27 -8.49
N ASP A 114 -2.99 -11.48 -8.41
CA ASP A 114 -3.68 -12.39 -9.32
C ASP A 114 -3.79 -11.86 -10.75
N ILE A 115 -3.94 -10.54 -10.90
CA ILE A 115 -4.19 -9.89 -12.18
C ILE A 115 -2.90 -9.60 -12.93
N TYR A 116 -1.85 -9.19 -12.21
CA TYR A 116 -0.56 -8.86 -12.78
C TYR A 116 0.48 -9.95 -12.61
N TYR A 117 0.09 -11.13 -12.12
CA TYR A 117 0.94 -12.30 -11.92
C TYR A 117 2.18 -12.00 -11.04
N LEU A 118 1.97 -11.19 -9.99
CA LEU A 118 3.03 -10.80 -9.07
C LEU A 118 3.32 -11.94 -8.08
N LYS A 119 4.56 -12.04 -7.61
CA LYS A 119 4.92 -12.91 -6.47
C LYS A 119 4.54 -12.24 -5.15
N SER A 120 4.64 -10.91 -5.07
CA SER A 120 4.28 -10.17 -3.87
C SER A 120 3.86 -8.72 -4.12
N THR A 121 3.25 -8.12 -3.09
CA THR A 121 2.87 -6.71 -3.04
C THR A 121 3.21 -6.11 -1.67
N LEU A 122 3.58 -4.82 -1.65
CA LEU A 122 3.73 -4.05 -0.43
C LEU A 122 2.40 -3.43 -0.03
N LEU A 123 2.02 -3.56 1.23
CA LEU A 123 0.80 -2.99 1.79
C LEU A 123 1.16 -2.11 2.98
N ILE A 124 0.56 -0.93 3.05
CA ILE A 124 0.81 0.03 4.14
C ILE A 124 -0.52 0.44 4.76
N GLN A 125 -0.63 0.27 6.07
CA GLN A 125 -1.72 0.86 6.84
C GLN A 125 -1.15 2.01 7.67
N ALA A 126 -1.63 3.22 7.42
CA ALA A 126 -1.28 4.40 8.20
C ALA A 126 -2.43 4.78 9.13
N ILE A 127 -2.17 4.86 10.43
CA ILE A 127 -3.11 5.37 11.43
C ILE A 127 -2.40 6.52 12.15
N GLY A 128 -2.79 7.75 11.82
CA GLY A 128 -2.05 8.94 12.22
C GLY A 128 -0.58 8.86 11.77
N PRO A 129 0.40 9.11 12.65
CA PRO A 129 1.83 8.98 12.35
C PRO A 129 2.31 7.53 12.25
N THR A 130 1.48 6.56 12.64
CA THR A 130 1.90 5.16 12.79
C THR A 130 1.70 4.40 11.49
N PHE A 131 2.78 3.94 10.87
CA PHE A 131 2.75 3.19 9.63
C PHE A 131 3.08 1.73 9.92
N THR A 132 2.17 0.84 9.55
CA THR A 132 2.40 -0.61 9.61
C THR A 132 2.59 -1.13 8.19
N PHE A 133 3.75 -1.73 7.93
CA PHE A 133 4.14 -2.27 6.63
C PHE A 133 3.91 -3.77 6.62
N TYR A 134 3.31 -4.26 5.53
CA TYR A 134 3.09 -5.67 5.33
C TYR A 134 3.59 -6.11 3.96
N LEU A 135 4.16 -7.32 3.90
CA LEU A 135 4.45 -8.02 2.67
C LEU A 135 3.37 -9.07 2.45
N LEU A 136 2.59 -8.92 1.39
CA LEU A 136 1.65 -9.94 0.95
C LEU A 136 2.29 -10.76 -0.17
N GLN A 137 2.40 -12.07 0.02
CA GLN A 137 3.02 -12.99 -0.93
C GLN A 137 2.08 -14.13 -1.31
N LYS A 138 2.15 -14.57 -2.56
CA LYS A 138 1.58 -15.85 -2.99
C LYS A 138 2.57 -16.97 -2.68
N LYS A 139 2.20 -17.89 -1.80
CA LYS A 139 3.06 -19.01 -1.34
C LYS A 139 2.82 -20.29 -2.15
N SER A 140 1.60 -20.50 -2.59
CA SER A 140 1.21 -21.55 -3.52
C SER A 140 0.05 -21.04 -4.38
N GLU A 141 -0.49 -21.90 -5.26
CA GLU A 141 -1.64 -21.56 -6.10
C GLU A 141 -2.80 -20.91 -5.31
N ASP A 142 -3.05 -21.43 -4.11
CA ASP A 142 -4.22 -21.08 -3.31
C ASP A 142 -3.94 -20.37 -1.99
N ILE A 143 -2.68 -20.28 -1.58
CA ILE A 143 -2.29 -19.75 -0.27
C ILE A 143 -1.56 -18.42 -0.43
N TYR A 144 -2.07 -17.40 0.26
CA TYR A 144 -1.45 -16.09 0.38
C TYR A 144 -1.07 -15.87 1.84
N SER A 145 0.11 -15.30 2.07
CA SER A 145 0.56 -14.91 3.40
C SER A 145 0.75 -13.40 3.45
N MET A 146 0.10 -12.73 4.39
CA MET A 146 0.35 -11.34 4.73
C MET A 146 1.16 -11.30 6.01
N VAL A 147 2.39 -10.81 5.94
CA VAL A 147 3.31 -10.74 7.09
C VAL A 147 3.57 -9.28 7.41
N GLU A 148 3.38 -8.89 8.67
CA GLU A 148 3.82 -7.59 9.17
C GLU A 148 5.35 -7.54 9.14
N LEU A 149 5.90 -6.60 8.38
CA LEU A 149 7.33 -6.36 8.31
C LEU A 149 7.77 -5.54 9.50
N ASP A 150 7.09 -4.42 9.71
CA ASP A 150 7.37 -3.53 10.82
C ASP A 150 6.27 -2.49 11.05
N LYS A 151 6.31 -1.87 12.23
CA LYS A 151 5.48 -0.75 12.65
C LYS A 151 6.34 0.42 13.13
N LEU A 152 6.25 1.55 12.43
CA LEU A 152 7.09 2.72 12.63
C LEU A 152 6.25 3.99 12.81
N ASN A 153 6.71 4.90 13.67
CA ASN A 153 6.07 6.21 13.88
C ASN A 153 6.84 7.27 13.10
N PHE A 154 6.26 7.74 12.00
CA PHE A 154 6.86 8.81 11.21
C PHE A 154 6.55 10.19 11.81
N PRO A 155 7.45 11.17 11.61
CA PRO A 155 7.25 12.51 12.11
C PRO A 155 6.01 13.16 11.50
N MET A 156 5.45 14.14 12.22
CA MET A 156 4.37 15.02 11.77
C MET A 156 4.79 16.50 11.78
N ASN A 157 6.03 16.80 12.16
CA ASN A 157 6.64 18.12 12.07
C ASN A 157 8.17 17.99 12.01
N ILE A 158 8.85 19.08 11.67
CA ILE A 158 10.31 19.10 11.48
C ILE A 158 11.05 18.70 12.76
N ASN A 159 10.56 19.11 13.93
CA ASN A 159 11.22 18.83 15.21
C ASN A 159 11.24 17.34 15.59
N GLN A 160 10.36 16.53 14.99
CA GLN A 160 10.30 15.08 15.21
C GLN A 160 11.20 14.29 14.25
N ILE A 161 11.71 14.90 13.18
CA ILE A 161 12.55 14.22 12.19
C ILE A 161 13.80 13.55 12.80
N PRO A 162 14.48 14.16 13.80
CA PRO A 162 15.60 13.50 14.45
C PRO A 162 15.26 12.11 15.04
N ALA A 163 13.99 11.84 15.37
CA ALA A 163 13.57 10.54 15.87
C ALA A 163 13.72 9.43 14.82
N ILE A 164 13.67 9.76 13.51
CA ILE A 164 13.87 8.80 12.42
C ILE A 164 15.24 8.12 12.53
N PHE A 165 16.29 8.83 12.95
CA PHE A 165 17.64 8.28 13.07
C PHE A 165 17.70 7.07 14.00
N GLY A 166 16.79 6.96 14.97
CA GLY A 166 16.72 5.82 15.89
C GLY A 166 16.20 4.52 15.27
N TYR A 167 15.66 4.54 14.05
CA TYR A 167 15.12 3.37 13.36
C TYR A 167 15.39 3.38 11.84
N LEU A 168 16.45 4.07 11.41
CA LEU A 168 16.86 4.12 10.00
C LEU A 168 17.25 2.75 9.44
N ASP A 169 17.84 1.90 10.27
CA ASP A 169 18.16 0.51 9.94
C ASP A 169 16.89 -0.27 9.58
N ARG A 170 15.82 -0.11 10.37
CA ARG A 170 14.51 -0.74 10.14
C ARG A 170 13.85 -0.23 8.85
N ILE A 171 13.92 1.08 8.60
CA ILE A 171 13.45 1.66 7.31
C ILE A 171 14.24 1.07 6.15
N THR A 172 15.57 1.00 6.27
CA THR A 172 16.43 0.43 5.22
C THR A 172 16.03 -1.00 4.90
N VAL A 173 15.79 -1.83 5.92
CA VAL A 173 15.31 -3.21 5.74
C VAL A 173 13.98 -3.26 4.98
N ILE A 174 13.01 -2.41 5.30
CA ILE A 174 11.72 -2.36 4.59
C ILE A 174 11.93 -1.97 3.11
N VAL A 175 12.77 -0.97 2.85
CA VAL A 175 13.08 -0.51 1.48
C VAL A 175 13.81 -1.59 0.69
N GLU A 176 14.74 -2.33 1.31
CA GLU A 176 15.42 -3.46 0.69
C GLU A 176 14.48 -4.61 0.38
N ILE A 177 13.56 -4.95 1.31
CA ILE A 177 12.51 -5.95 1.09
C ILE A 177 11.63 -5.53 -0.09
N PHE A 178 11.22 -4.26 -0.14
CA PHE A 178 10.45 -3.72 -1.26
C PHE A 178 11.20 -3.88 -2.58
N LYS A 179 12.46 -3.44 -2.66
CA LYS A 179 13.28 -3.57 -3.86
C LYS A 179 13.38 -5.03 -4.31
N LYS A 180 13.76 -5.92 -3.39
CA LYS A 180 14.03 -7.33 -3.68
C LYS A 180 12.80 -8.15 -4.03
N TYR A 181 11.70 -7.99 -3.29
CA TYR A 181 10.55 -8.89 -3.40
C TYR A 181 9.37 -8.29 -4.17
N VAL A 182 9.26 -6.96 -4.23
CA VAL A 182 8.12 -6.28 -4.84
C VAL A 182 8.51 -5.60 -6.15
N ARG A 183 9.61 -4.85 -6.20
CA ARG A 183 10.05 -4.17 -7.43
C ARG A 183 10.73 -5.13 -8.42
N ASP A 184 11.72 -5.89 -7.95
CA ASP A 184 12.59 -6.72 -8.80
C ASP A 184 12.09 -8.17 -8.88
N GLN A 185 10.78 -8.37 -8.75
CA GLN A 185 10.19 -9.70 -8.80
C GLN A 185 10.24 -10.27 -10.23
N CYS A 186 10.94 -11.38 -10.42
CA CYS A 186 10.85 -12.17 -11.65
C CYS A 186 9.55 -12.99 -11.64
N SER A 187 8.69 -12.80 -12.63
CA SER A 187 7.58 -13.70 -12.92
C SER A 187 8.09 -14.86 -13.80
N ASP A 188 8.18 -16.07 -13.23
CA ASP A 188 8.41 -17.28 -14.03
C ASP A 188 7.08 -17.60 -14.73
N ILE A 189 6.80 -16.96 -15.85
CA ILE A 189 5.55 -17.18 -16.60
C ILE A 189 5.68 -18.49 -17.39
N ASN A 190 5.15 -19.59 -16.83
CA ASN A 190 4.65 -20.68 -17.66
C ASN A 190 3.21 -20.32 -18.07
N ASP A 191 3.02 -20.02 -19.35
CA ASP A 191 1.83 -19.41 -19.98
C ASP A 191 0.48 -20.17 -19.83
N ASN A 192 0.41 -21.26 -19.07
CA ASN A 192 -0.73 -22.18 -19.06
C ASN A 192 -1.64 -22.16 -17.81
N GLU A 193 -1.29 -21.46 -16.73
CA GLU A 193 -2.14 -21.40 -15.52
C GLU A 193 -2.98 -20.12 -15.48
N ARG A 194 -3.96 -20.05 -16.39
CA ARG A 194 -4.85 -18.89 -16.51
C ARG A 194 -6.15 -19.06 -15.71
N PHE A 195 -6.42 -18.04 -14.90
CA PHE A 195 -7.68 -17.63 -14.25
C PHE A 195 -8.13 -18.39 -12.97
N ARG A 196 -7.81 -17.80 -11.81
CA ARG A 196 -8.62 -17.97 -10.59
C ARG A 196 -9.62 -16.81 -10.46
N LYS A 197 -10.85 -17.13 -10.01
CA LYS A 197 -11.87 -16.12 -9.67
C LYS A 197 -11.36 -15.27 -8.49
N THR A 198 -11.23 -13.97 -8.70
CA THR A 198 -10.97 -12.99 -7.63
C THR A 198 -12.10 -13.04 -6.59
N MET A 199 -11.79 -12.70 -5.33
CA MET A 199 -12.80 -12.69 -4.28
C MET A 199 -13.90 -11.69 -4.63
N ARG A 200 -15.13 -12.20 -4.70
CA ARG A 200 -16.30 -11.40 -5.09
C ARG A 200 -16.72 -10.50 -3.92
N SER A 201 -17.04 -9.24 -4.23
CA SER A 201 -17.68 -8.25 -3.34
C SER A 201 -18.75 -8.82 -2.37
N PRO A 202 -19.68 -9.70 -2.78
CA PRO A 202 -20.67 -10.29 -1.87
C PRO A 202 -20.10 -11.11 -0.70
N THR A 203 -18.98 -11.83 -0.87
CA THR A 203 -18.33 -12.56 0.23
C THR A 203 -17.66 -11.61 1.23
N ILE A 204 -17.25 -10.43 0.76
CA ILE A 204 -16.75 -9.35 1.62
C ILE A 204 -17.89 -8.75 2.43
N ARG A 205 -19.08 -8.52 1.83
CA ARG A 205 -20.25 -8.02 2.56
C ARG A 205 -20.71 -8.97 3.66
N SER A 206 -20.64 -10.28 3.44
CA SER A 206 -20.97 -11.27 4.49
C SER A 206 -19.94 -11.31 5.63
N LEU A 207 -18.68 -10.95 5.36
CA LEU A 207 -17.62 -10.88 6.38
C LEU A 207 -17.61 -9.54 7.13
N THR A 208 -18.05 -8.45 6.50
CA THR A 208 -18.05 -7.09 7.09
C THR A 208 -19.40 -6.65 7.67
N GLY A 209 -20.36 -7.55 7.80
CA GLY A 209 -21.56 -7.34 8.61
C GLY A 209 -22.39 -6.08 8.30
N LYS A 210 -22.65 -5.77 7.03
CA LYS A 210 -23.70 -4.80 6.66
C LYS A 210 -24.50 -5.29 5.46
N ALA A 211 -25.79 -5.50 5.70
CA ALA A 211 -26.84 -5.56 4.68
C ALA A 211 -26.93 -4.24 3.92
#